data_AF-A0A1J5DPP5-F1
#
_entry.id   AF-A0A1J5DPP5-F1
#
_cell.length_a   1.000
_cell.length_b   1.000
_cell.length_c   1.000
_cell.angle_alpha   90.00
_cell.angle_beta   90.00
_cell.angle_gamma   90.00
#
_symmetry.space_group_name_H-M   'P 1'
#
loop_
_entity.id
_entity.type
_entity.pdbx_description
1 polymer ?
#
loop_
_entity_poly.entity_id
_entity_poly.type
_entity_poly.pdbx_seq_one_letter_code
_entity_poly.pdbx_strand_id
1 'polypeptide(L)'
;MKLVVQSIRFAVVLALVGLVSGCSSRPVPVSKTGAERVEEARRLREGLPFVDDVLKPAAKPVVEEEIASPEVSDDPLLLGEFYLVENGVVDGDTVKVEGLDASLRLLGIDTEETFKKDADKEASDANFAEYLVAKRGDEKFPAKFATPAGELAKDFAKEFFAGHKVVRLEYDDLGRTRGVYNRYLVYVFVKMGGKWVNYNVECVRAGMSPYFPKYGYSRRYHDDFVQAQDEARAAQLGVWNPSVEHYPDYDERLEWWDRRAQAIQHYEETYKDKEDYFQLGLDSEWQRMAPMVGKQVTIFGNIGEIKKEKSPYLVQMSHVRGTSFSLVAFELADFEALDIDRYDGEYFYVRGKLSSYKDTYQFKAADIEAMWME
;
A
#
# COMPACT_ATOMS: atom_id res chain seq x y z
N MET A 1 61.72 10.13 21.80
CA MET A 1 62.50 11.31 21.38
C MET A 1 61.54 12.32 20.77
N LYS A 2 61.39 13.47 21.41
CA LYS A 2 60.62 14.62 20.91
C LYS A 2 61.40 15.27 19.77
N LEU A 3 60.72 15.70 18.71
CA LEU A 3 61.21 16.78 17.87
C LEU A 3 60.10 17.83 17.70
N VAL A 4 60.55 19.05 17.83
CA VAL A 4 59.84 20.32 18.00
C VAL A 4 59.97 21.11 16.69
N VAL A 5 59.24 22.22 16.60
CA VAL A 5 59.45 23.42 15.74
C VAL A 5 58.56 23.37 14.47
N GLN A 6 57.70 24.34 14.13
CA GLN A 6 57.77 25.79 14.35
C GLN A 6 56.38 26.46 14.31
N SER A 7 56.25 27.53 15.09
CA SER A 7 55.11 28.43 15.17
C SER A 7 55.17 29.55 14.12
N ILE A 8 54.01 30.01 13.64
CA ILE A 8 53.84 31.37 13.12
C ILE A 8 52.64 32.00 13.83
N ARG A 9 52.94 33.10 14.55
CA ARG A 9 51.98 34.01 15.18
C ARG A 9 51.63 35.12 14.19
N PHE A 10 50.38 35.58 14.15
CA PHE A 10 50.10 36.99 13.90
C PHE A 10 48.83 37.48 14.64
N ALA A 11 49.09 38.46 15.50
CA ALA A 11 48.27 39.59 15.96
C ALA A 11 46.81 39.40 16.42
N VAL A 12 46.66 39.59 17.72
CA VAL A 12 45.47 40.08 18.44
C VAL A 12 45.21 41.55 18.08
N VAL A 13 43.95 41.89 17.79
CA VAL A 13 43.39 43.22 18.08
C VAL A 13 42.10 43.02 18.87
N LEU A 14 42.15 43.42 20.14
CA LEU A 14 41.02 43.54 21.06
C LEU A 14 40.32 44.89 20.80
N ALA A 15 39.00 44.91 20.70
CA ALA A 15 38.20 46.07 21.10
C ALA A 15 36.69 45.75 21.23
N LEU A 16 36.21 45.94 22.45
CA LEU A 16 34.90 46.46 22.87
C LEU A 16 33.65 45.56 22.90
N VAL A 17 33.35 45.21 24.15
CA VAL A 17 32.06 44.92 24.78
C VAL A 17 30.98 45.95 24.42
N GLY A 18 29.76 45.45 24.15
CA GLY A 18 28.51 46.16 24.45
C GLY A 18 27.45 46.12 23.34
N LEU A 19 26.51 45.18 23.42
CA LEU A 19 25.06 45.47 23.58
C LEU A 19 24.26 44.16 23.67
N VAL A 20 23.53 44.02 24.77
CA VAL A 20 22.42 43.08 24.93
C VAL A 20 21.17 43.76 24.38
N SER A 21 20.53 43.17 23.35
CA SER A 21 19.07 43.12 23.14
C SER A 21 18.76 42.86 21.67
N GLY A 22 18.09 41.75 21.40
CA GLY A 22 17.59 41.42 20.06
C GLY A 22 17.14 39.97 19.94
N CYS A 23 16.17 39.55 20.75
CA CYS A 23 15.37 38.38 20.41
C CYS A 23 14.61 38.67 19.11
N SER A 24 15.17 38.26 17.98
CA SER A 24 14.44 38.16 16.73
C SER A 24 13.63 36.87 16.78
N SER A 25 12.36 36.99 17.18
CA SER A 25 11.37 35.95 16.96
C SER A 25 11.24 35.75 15.45
N ARG A 26 11.77 34.65 14.93
CA ARG A 26 11.38 34.18 13.60
C ARG A 26 9.87 33.94 13.63
N PRO A 27 9.09 34.47 12.68
CA PRO A 27 7.67 34.16 12.63
C PRO A 27 7.50 32.65 12.42
N VAL A 28 6.72 32.02 13.29
CA VAL A 28 6.19 30.67 13.07
C VAL A 28 5.38 30.73 11.77
N PRO A 29 5.57 29.79 10.82
CA PRO A 29 4.75 29.78 9.61
C PRO A 29 3.28 29.65 10.03
N VAL A 30 2.46 30.61 9.64
CA VAL A 30 1.00 30.52 9.81
C VAL A 30 0.53 29.32 9.00
N SER A 31 -0.24 28.42 9.61
CA SER A 31 -0.81 27.26 8.92
C SER A 31 -1.69 27.75 7.76
N LYS A 32 -1.43 27.22 6.57
CA LYS A 32 -2.20 27.55 5.37
C LYS A 32 -3.62 27.05 5.55
N THR A 33 -4.60 27.90 5.26
CA THR A 33 -6.00 27.52 5.20
C THR A 33 -6.20 26.39 4.18
N GLY A 34 -7.27 25.60 4.32
CA GLY A 34 -7.55 24.52 3.36
C GLY A 34 -7.62 25.01 1.91
N ALA A 35 -8.13 26.22 1.68
CA ALA A 35 -8.18 26.84 0.35
C ALA A 35 -6.79 27.21 -0.20
N GLU A 36 -5.87 27.65 0.66
CA GLU A 36 -4.49 27.98 0.26
C GLU A 36 -3.67 26.72 -0.04
N ARG A 37 -3.93 25.61 0.66
CA ARG A 37 -3.33 24.30 0.34
C ARG A 37 -3.82 23.75 -1.00
N VAL A 38 -5.10 23.95 -1.32
CA VAL A 38 -5.70 23.57 -2.61
C VAL A 38 -5.12 24.40 -3.78
N GLU A 39 -4.96 25.70 -3.59
CA GLU A 39 -4.37 26.58 -4.63
C GLU A 39 -2.87 26.32 -4.83
N GLU A 40 -2.14 25.96 -3.78
CA GLU A 40 -0.74 25.55 -3.87
C GLU A 40 -0.56 24.20 -4.57
N ALA A 41 -1.40 23.21 -4.26
CA ALA A 41 -1.44 21.93 -4.97
C ALA A 41 -1.76 22.13 -6.46
N ARG A 42 -2.67 23.05 -6.78
CA ARG A 42 -2.97 23.46 -8.15
C ARG A 42 -1.77 24.10 -8.85
N ARG A 43 -1.04 25.00 -8.20
CA ARG A 43 0.18 25.63 -8.76
C ARG A 43 1.34 24.66 -8.96
N LEU A 44 1.52 23.71 -8.04
CA LEU A 44 2.54 22.65 -8.16
C LEU A 44 2.25 21.73 -9.35
N ARG A 45 0.98 21.63 -9.77
CA ARG A 45 0.51 20.85 -10.92
C ARG A 45 0.67 21.57 -12.26
N GLU A 46 0.50 22.89 -12.30
CA GLU A 46 0.58 23.73 -13.53
C GLU A 46 1.99 23.76 -14.18
N GLY A 47 3.01 23.13 -13.58
CA GLY A 47 4.38 23.03 -14.13
C GLY A 47 4.75 21.67 -14.71
N LEU A 48 3.84 20.69 -14.73
CA LEU A 48 4.14 19.32 -15.15
C LEU A 48 3.84 19.09 -16.64
N PRO A 49 4.84 18.72 -17.46
CA PRO A 49 4.71 18.66 -18.92
C PRO A 49 3.72 17.62 -19.44
N PHE A 50 3.19 16.71 -18.61
CA PHE A 50 2.30 15.63 -19.03
C PHE A 50 0.84 15.78 -18.54
N VAL A 51 0.61 16.55 -17.46
CA VAL A 51 -0.71 16.72 -16.87
C VAL A 51 -1.61 17.59 -17.76
N ASP A 52 -1.04 18.60 -18.43
CA ASP A 52 -1.78 19.47 -19.36
C ASP A 52 -2.13 18.80 -20.69
N ASP A 53 -1.42 17.75 -21.11
CA ASP A 53 -1.72 17.04 -22.36
C ASP A 53 -2.70 15.86 -22.17
N VAL A 54 -2.82 15.33 -20.95
CA VAL A 54 -3.78 14.27 -20.60
C VAL A 54 -5.09 14.83 -20.00
N LEU A 55 -5.03 15.94 -19.25
CA LEU A 55 -6.19 16.51 -18.54
C LEU A 55 -6.78 17.76 -19.18
N LYS A 56 -6.42 18.09 -20.42
CA LYS A 56 -7.19 19.08 -21.19
C LYS A 56 -8.65 18.62 -21.23
N PRO A 57 -9.60 19.39 -20.64
CA PRO A 57 -11.00 19.03 -20.71
C PRO A 57 -11.39 18.95 -22.18
N ALA A 58 -12.03 17.85 -22.57
CA ALA A 58 -12.69 17.80 -23.86
C ALA A 58 -13.68 18.96 -23.92
N ALA A 59 -13.42 19.92 -24.82
CA ALA A 59 -14.36 20.99 -25.05
C ALA A 59 -15.63 20.39 -25.67
N LYS A 60 -16.75 20.53 -24.94
CA LYS A 60 -18.13 20.11 -25.20
C LYS A 60 -18.51 18.73 -24.64
N PRO A 61 -19.77 18.58 -24.16
CA PRO A 61 -20.26 17.29 -23.70
C PRO A 61 -20.16 16.30 -24.87
N VAL A 62 -19.43 15.22 -24.64
CA VAL A 62 -19.52 14.03 -25.49
C VAL A 62 -20.95 13.55 -25.36
N VAL A 63 -21.63 13.48 -26.50
CA VAL A 63 -22.97 12.94 -26.66
C VAL A 63 -23.04 11.63 -25.88
N GLU A 64 -24.14 11.36 -25.16
CA GLU A 64 -24.38 10.08 -24.50
C GLU A 64 -24.29 8.97 -25.55
N GLU A 65 -23.09 8.40 -25.73
CA GLU A 65 -22.94 7.11 -26.37
C GLU A 65 -23.61 6.12 -25.43
N GLU A 66 -24.79 5.68 -25.84
CA GLU A 66 -25.41 4.44 -25.39
C GLU A 66 -24.30 3.39 -25.31
N ILE A 67 -24.13 2.73 -24.15
CA ILE A 67 -23.14 1.66 -24.03
C ILE A 67 -23.47 0.67 -25.15
N ALA A 68 -22.62 0.66 -26.18
CA ALA A 68 -22.69 -0.35 -27.21
C ALA A 68 -22.64 -1.68 -26.45
N SER A 69 -23.61 -2.55 -26.72
CA SER A 69 -23.68 -3.88 -26.12
C SER A 69 -22.27 -4.45 -26.06
N PRO A 70 -21.78 -4.88 -24.88
CA PRO A 70 -20.36 -5.14 -24.69
C PRO A 70 -19.87 -6.04 -25.82
N GLU A 71 -18.99 -5.52 -26.67
CA GLU A 71 -18.24 -6.38 -27.56
C GLU A 71 -17.56 -7.39 -26.63
N VAL A 72 -17.89 -8.66 -26.80
CA VAL A 72 -17.37 -9.73 -25.95
C VAL A 72 -15.87 -9.76 -26.21
N SER A 73 -15.10 -9.14 -25.30
CA SER A 73 -13.66 -9.25 -25.30
C SER A 73 -13.29 -10.68 -24.93
N ASP A 74 -12.45 -11.32 -25.75
CA ASP A 74 -11.86 -12.62 -25.43
C ASP A 74 -10.76 -12.52 -24.36
N ASP A 75 -10.43 -11.30 -23.88
CA ASP A 75 -9.49 -11.10 -22.78
C ASP A 75 -10.13 -11.50 -21.45
N PRO A 76 -9.70 -12.62 -20.83
CA PRO A 76 -10.28 -13.08 -19.57
C PRO A 76 -10.00 -12.13 -18.40
N LEU A 77 -9.00 -11.24 -18.52
CA LEU A 77 -8.68 -10.25 -17.50
C LEU A 77 -9.58 -9.01 -17.59
N LEU A 78 -10.30 -8.81 -18.71
CA LEU A 78 -11.28 -7.74 -18.81
C LEU A 78 -12.54 -8.12 -18.03
N LEU A 79 -12.76 -7.46 -16.89
CA LEU A 79 -14.01 -7.63 -16.13
C LEU A 79 -15.19 -6.96 -16.84
N GLY A 80 -14.94 -5.84 -17.52
CA GLY A 80 -15.93 -5.14 -18.34
C GLY A 80 -15.91 -3.62 -18.18
N GLU A 81 -16.92 -2.98 -18.75
CA GLU A 81 -17.15 -1.54 -18.64
C GLU A 81 -18.38 -1.28 -17.77
N PHE A 82 -18.24 -0.35 -16.82
CA PHE A 82 -19.25 -0.09 -15.79
C PHE A 82 -19.44 1.41 -15.59
N TYR A 83 -20.67 1.80 -15.24
CA TYR A 83 -20.92 3.16 -14.79
C TYR A 83 -20.37 3.38 -13.38
N LEU A 84 -19.74 4.53 -13.14
CA LEU A 84 -19.42 4.98 -11.80
C LEU A 84 -20.70 5.30 -11.04
N VAL A 85 -20.77 4.89 -9.77
CA VAL A 85 -21.85 5.33 -8.88
C VAL A 85 -21.71 6.84 -8.66
N GLU A 86 -22.84 7.56 -8.54
CA GLU A 86 -22.83 8.97 -8.15
C GLU A 86 -22.10 9.14 -6.79
N ASN A 87 -21.10 10.02 -6.74
CA ASN A 87 -20.18 10.16 -5.59
C ASN A 87 -19.47 8.83 -5.22
N GLY A 88 -19.20 7.97 -6.21
CA GLY A 88 -18.62 6.64 -6.05
C GLY A 88 -17.13 6.62 -5.67
N VAL A 89 -16.44 7.76 -5.70
CA VAL A 89 -15.06 7.92 -5.21
C VAL A 89 -15.08 8.01 -3.68
N VAL A 90 -14.68 6.92 -3.01
CA VAL A 90 -14.72 6.81 -1.54
C VAL A 90 -13.49 7.47 -0.92
N ASP A 91 -12.31 7.13 -1.45
CA ASP A 91 -10.97 7.63 -1.14
C ASP A 91 -10.09 7.51 -2.41
N GLY A 92 -8.78 7.71 -2.29
CA GLY A 92 -7.86 7.70 -3.44
C GLY A 92 -7.59 6.30 -4.05
N ASP A 93 -7.92 5.22 -3.33
CA ASP A 93 -7.66 3.84 -3.75
C ASP A 93 -8.91 2.91 -3.74
N THR A 94 -10.09 3.50 -3.54
CA THR A 94 -11.37 2.81 -3.45
C THR A 94 -12.47 3.56 -4.21
N VAL A 95 -13.06 2.87 -5.18
CA VAL A 95 -14.14 3.38 -6.05
C VAL A 95 -15.31 2.40 -6.06
N LYS A 96 -16.52 2.89 -6.36
CA LYS A 96 -17.74 2.09 -6.55
C LYS A 96 -18.29 2.27 -7.96
N VAL A 97 -18.73 1.15 -8.54
CA VAL A 97 -19.41 1.10 -9.84
C VAL A 97 -20.78 0.46 -9.70
N GLU A 98 -21.67 0.75 -10.64
CA GLU A 98 -22.97 0.10 -10.75
C GLU A 98 -22.81 -1.36 -11.17
N GLY A 99 -23.79 -2.20 -10.82
CA GLY A 99 -23.84 -3.60 -11.24
C GLY A 99 -22.94 -4.57 -10.47
N LEU A 100 -21.99 -4.08 -9.66
CA LEU A 100 -21.16 -4.91 -8.78
C LEU A 100 -21.65 -4.88 -7.32
N ASP A 101 -21.45 -6.02 -6.63
CA ASP A 101 -21.93 -6.26 -5.25
C ASP A 101 -20.97 -5.76 -4.15
N ALA A 102 -19.83 -5.19 -4.53
CA ALA A 102 -18.81 -4.70 -3.60
C ALA A 102 -18.02 -3.53 -4.21
N SER A 103 -17.31 -2.78 -3.35
CA SER A 103 -16.39 -1.75 -3.83
C SER A 103 -15.14 -2.35 -4.48
N LEU A 104 -14.48 -1.53 -5.29
CA LEU A 104 -13.22 -1.82 -5.93
C LEU A 104 -12.09 -1.43 -5.00
N ARG A 105 -11.11 -2.32 -4.78
CA ARG A 105 -9.81 -1.99 -4.21
C ARG A 105 -8.82 -1.92 -5.35
N LEU A 106 -8.24 -0.74 -5.53
CA LEU A 106 -7.36 -0.45 -6.64
C LEU A 106 -5.97 -1.05 -6.40
N LEU A 107 -5.50 -1.84 -7.35
CA LEU A 107 -4.22 -2.56 -7.28
C LEU A 107 -3.03 -1.62 -7.50
N GLY A 108 -1.91 -1.93 -6.84
CA GLY A 108 -0.65 -1.18 -6.98
C GLY A 108 -0.61 0.16 -6.25
N ILE A 109 -1.69 0.55 -5.56
CA ILE A 109 -1.75 1.78 -4.76
C ILE A 109 -2.30 1.54 -3.34
N ASP A 110 -1.85 2.38 -2.42
CA ASP A 110 -2.30 2.47 -1.03
C ASP A 110 -2.21 3.93 -0.60
N THR A 111 -3.25 4.71 -0.90
CA THR A 111 -3.28 6.14 -0.57
C THR A 111 -3.40 6.34 0.94
N GLU A 112 -2.90 7.45 1.46
CA GLU A 112 -3.09 7.77 2.88
C GLU A 112 -4.58 7.93 3.23
N GLU A 113 -4.92 7.74 4.50
CA GLU A 113 -6.33 7.76 4.92
C GLU A 113 -6.89 9.19 4.91
N THR A 114 -8.20 9.30 4.73
CA THR A 114 -8.91 10.60 4.80
C THR A 114 -9.42 10.85 6.22
N PHE A 115 -9.59 12.12 6.60
CA PHE A 115 -10.08 12.48 7.93
C PHE A 115 -11.56 12.09 8.07
N LYS A 116 -11.83 11.07 8.88
CA LYS A 116 -13.20 10.63 9.22
C LYS A 116 -13.70 11.19 10.56
N LYS A 117 -12.82 11.82 11.34
CA LYS A 117 -13.10 12.33 12.68
C LYS A 117 -12.56 13.74 12.82
N ASP A 118 -13.39 14.66 13.31
CA ASP A 118 -13.00 16.06 13.51
C ASP A 118 -11.81 16.19 14.46
N ALA A 119 -11.75 15.38 15.52
CA ALA A 119 -10.61 15.38 16.46
C ALA A 119 -9.26 15.08 15.79
N ASP A 120 -9.23 14.18 14.80
CA ASP A 120 -7.99 13.88 14.07
C ASP A 120 -7.60 15.05 13.18
N LYS A 121 -8.58 15.69 12.55
CA LYS A 121 -8.36 16.87 11.72
C LYS A 121 -7.87 18.05 12.54
N GLU A 122 -8.51 18.33 13.66
CA GLU A 122 -8.14 19.41 14.59
C GLU A 122 -6.72 19.21 15.14
N ALA A 123 -6.37 17.98 15.55
CA ALA A 123 -5.03 17.67 16.03
C ALA A 123 -3.97 17.84 14.92
N SER A 124 -4.26 17.36 13.70
CA SER A 124 -3.40 17.55 12.53
C SER A 124 -3.19 19.03 12.20
N ASP A 125 -4.26 19.84 12.21
CA ASP A 125 -4.21 21.27 11.87
C ASP A 125 -3.51 22.11 12.95
N ALA A 126 -3.54 21.67 14.22
CA ALA A 126 -2.90 22.36 15.33
C ALA A 126 -1.37 22.17 15.33
N ASN A 127 -0.90 20.92 15.20
CA ASN A 127 0.53 20.60 15.13
C ASN A 127 0.72 19.23 14.49
N PHE A 128 0.99 19.21 13.18
CA PHE A 128 1.14 17.97 12.42
C PHE A 128 2.28 17.08 12.95
N ALA A 129 3.41 17.67 13.39
CA ALA A 129 4.53 16.88 13.91
C ALA A 129 4.18 16.13 15.21
N GLU A 130 3.48 16.79 16.14
CA GLU A 130 2.99 16.12 17.36
C GLU A 130 1.90 15.09 17.04
N TYR A 131 1.03 15.39 16.06
CA TYR A 131 0.03 14.45 15.57
C TYR A 131 0.67 13.18 15.01
N LEU A 132 1.73 13.29 14.20
CA LEU A 132 2.47 12.15 13.66
C LEU A 132 3.04 11.26 14.77
N VAL A 133 3.67 11.86 15.80
CA VAL A 133 4.21 11.11 16.94
C VAL A 133 3.10 10.38 17.69
N ALA A 134 1.99 11.05 17.97
CA ALA A 134 0.85 10.47 18.66
C ALA A 134 0.20 9.32 17.87
N LYS A 135 0.16 9.43 16.53
CA LYS A 135 -0.42 8.41 15.66
C LYS A 135 0.50 7.23 15.39
N ARG A 136 1.83 7.42 15.34
CA ARG A 136 2.78 6.31 15.23
C ARG A 136 2.77 5.45 16.50
N GLY A 137 2.76 6.08 17.67
CA GLY A 137 2.81 5.36 18.95
C GLY A 137 3.99 4.37 19.02
N ASP A 138 3.75 3.23 19.67
CA ASP A 138 4.73 2.14 19.82
C ASP A 138 4.50 1.00 18.81
N GLU A 139 3.83 1.29 17.68
CA GLU A 139 3.49 0.27 16.68
C GLU A 139 4.75 -0.31 16.01
N LYS A 140 4.82 -1.65 15.98
CA LYS A 140 5.93 -2.40 15.34
C LYS A 140 6.03 -2.11 13.85
N PHE A 141 4.90 -1.87 13.18
CA PHE A 141 4.82 -1.60 11.74
C PHE A 141 4.31 -0.19 11.46
N PRO A 142 4.60 0.37 10.28
CA PRO A 142 4.08 1.68 9.86
C PRO A 142 2.56 1.81 10.05
N ALA A 143 2.17 2.71 10.96
CA ALA A 143 0.77 2.95 11.30
C ALA A 143 0.02 3.60 10.13
N LYS A 144 -1.29 3.32 9.99
CA LYS A 144 -2.16 3.99 9.03
C LYS A 144 -3.11 4.92 9.75
N PHE A 145 -3.16 6.17 9.33
CA PHE A 145 -3.98 7.22 9.94
C PHE A 145 -4.24 8.35 8.94
N ALA A 146 -5.21 9.20 9.24
CA ALA A 146 -5.63 10.25 8.33
C ALA A 146 -4.58 11.36 8.20
N THR A 147 -4.41 11.89 6.99
CA THR A 147 -3.46 12.98 6.74
C THR A 147 -3.99 13.94 5.67
N PRO A 148 -3.40 15.14 5.55
CA PRO A 148 -3.71 16.05 4.44
C PRO A 148 -3.41 15.42 3.06
N ALA A 149 -2.36 14.62 2.93
CA ALA A 149 -2.07 13.88 1.69
C ALA A 149 -3.18 12.88 1.30
N GLY A 150 -3.86 12.26 2.27
CA GLY A 150 -5.02 11.41 2.00
C GLY A 150 -6.20 12.17 1.40
N GLU A 151 -6.44 13.41 1.85
CA GLU A 151 -7.45 14.29 1.23
C GLU A 151 -7.03 14.71 -0.19
N LEU A 152 -5.75 15.04 -0.40
CA LEU A 152 -5.23 15.35 -1.74
C LEU A 152 -5.44 14.18 -2.71
N ALA A 153 -5.15 12.95 -2.27
CA ALA A 153 -5.35 11.75 -3.08
C ALA A 153 -6.82 11.53 -3.45
N LYS A 154 -7.74 11.77 -2.50
CA LYS A 154 -9.18 11.70 -2.78
C LYS A 154 -9.64 12.78 -3.75
N ASP A 155 -9.15 14.00 -3.62
CA ASP A 155 -9.52 15.08 -4.52
C ASP A 155 -8.94 14.88 -5.93
N PHE A 156 -7.71 14.38 -6.04
CA PHE A 156 -7.14 13.91 -7.30
C PHE A 156 -8.02 12.83 -7.95
N ALA A 157 -8.48 11.85 -7.19
CA ALA A 157 -9.38 10.81 -7.69
C ALA A 157 -10.68 11.41 -8.26
N LYS A 158 -11.35 12.29 -7.50
CA LYS A 158 -12.57 12.96 -7.96
C LYS A 158 -12.36 13.74 -9.24
N GLU A 159 -11.23 14.44 -9.35
CA GLU A 159 -10.89 15.21 -10.54
C GLU A 159 -10.60 14.31 -11.74
N PHE A 160 -9.80 13.26 -11.55
CA PHE A 160 -9.46 12.31 -12.60
C PHE A 160 -10.70 11.66 -13.22
N PHE A 161 -11.68 11.31 -12.38
CA PHE A 161 -12.95 10.72 -12.84
C PHE A 161 -14.00 11.78 -13.27
N ALA A 162 -13.73 13.08 -13.11
CA ALA A 162 -14.69 14.12 -13.45
C ALA A 162 -15.02 14.11 -14.95
N GLY A 163 -16.30 14.05 -15.29
CA GLY A 163 -16.76 13.98 -16.68
C GLY A 163 -16.69 12.59 -17.32
N HIS A 164 -16.11 11.59 -16.65
CA HIS A 164 -16.02 10.21 -17.12
C HIS A 164 -17.05 9.33 -16.40
N LYS A 165 -18.20 9.08 -17.03
CA LYS A 165 -19.26 8.24 -16.42
C LYS A 165 -18.96 6.75 -16.45
N VAL A 166 -18.22 6.29 -17.46
CA VAL A 166 -17.92 4.88 -17.70
C VAL A 166 -16.44 4.63 -17.41
N VAL A 167 -16.18 3.56 -16.68
CA VAL A 167 -14.84 3.03 -16.42
C VAL A 167 -14.71 1.61 -16.94
N ARG A 168 -13.52 1.27 -17.40
CA ARG A 168 -13.14 -0.11 -17.69
C ARG A 168 -12.42 -0.71 -16.50
N LEU A 169 -12.80 -1.92 -16.13
CA LEU A 169 -12.19 -2.67 -15.03
C LEU A 169 -11.43 -3.87 -15.57
N GLU A 170 -10.21 -4.05 -15.10
CA GLU A 170 -9.37 -5.19 -15.48
C GLU A 170 -8.73 -5.84 -14.25
N TYR A 171 -8.66 -7.16 -14.25
CA TYR A 171 -7.89 -7.93 -13.27
C TYR A 171 -6.39 -7.90 -13.60
N ASP A 172 -5.56 -8.06 -12.57
CA ASP A 172 -4.12 -8.36 -12.75
C ASP A 172 -3.89 -9.87 -12.93
N ASP A 173 -4.66 -10.68 -12.19
CA ASP A 173 -4.55 -12.13 -12.13
C ASP A 173 -5.93 -12.78 -11.85
N LEU A 174 -6.26 -13.84 -12.60
CA LEU A 174 -7.50 -14.61 -12.41
C LEU A 174 -7.47 -15.48 -11.16
N GLY A 175 -6.29 -15.83 -10.66
CA GLY A 175 -6.13 -16.56 -9.40
C GLY A 175 -6.53 -15.73 -8.17
N ARG A 176 -6.63 -14.40 -8.32
CA ARG A 176 -6.87 -13.48 -7.20
C ARG A 176 -7.72 -12.27 -7.59
N THR A 177 -8.99 -12.52 -7.88
CA THR A 177 -9.95 -11.47 -8.30
C THR A 177 -10.57 -10.69 -7.14
N ARG A 178 -10.51 -11.23 -5.91
CA ARG A 178 -11.05 -10.58 -4.70
C ARG A 178 -10.07 -10.57 -3.53
N GLY A 179 -10.15 -9.51 -2.72
CA GLY A 179 -9.35 -9.37 -1.50
C GLY A 179 -10.04 -9.96 -0.26
N VAL A 180 -9.33 -9.98 0.87
CA VAL A 180 -9.83 -10.51 2.16
C VAL A 180 -11.10 -9.80 2.67
N TYR A 181 -11.38 -8.57 2.24
CA TYR A 181 -12.64 -7.88 2.59
C TYR A 181 -13.75 -8.08 1.54
N ASN A 182 -13.60 -9.06 0.65
CA ASN A 182 -14.50 -9.35 -0.48
C ASN A 182 -14.65 -8.20 -1.50
N ARG A 183 -13.71 -7.25 -1.51
CA ARG A 183 -13.59 -6.20 -2.55
C ARG A 183 -12.99 -6.77 -3.82
N TYR A 184 -13.43 -6.29 -4.99
CA TYR A 184 -12.80 -6.60 -6.27
C TYR A 184 -11.39 -6.01 -6.31
N LEU A 185 -10.41 -6.78 -6.79
CA LEU A 185 -9.03 -6.34 -6.95
C LEU A 185 -8.79 -6.01 -8.43
N VAL A 186 -8.75 -4.73 -8.78
CA VAL A 186 -8.76 -4.30 -10.18
C VAL A 186 -7.86 -3.10 -10.47
N TYR A 187 -7.50 -2.95 -11.74
CA TYR A 187 -7.13 -1.69 -12.36
C TYR A 187 -8.37 -1.00 -12.92
N VAL A 188 -8.40 0.33 -12.83
CA VAL A 188 -9.49 1.15 -13.35
C VAL A 188 -8.96 2.03 -14.47
N PHE A 189 -9.67 2.05 -15.59
CA PHE A 189 -9.33 2.87 -16.74
C PHE A 189 -10.48 3.81 -17.11
N VAL A 190 -10.11 5.00 -17.59
CA VAL A 190 -11.02 5.97 -18.20
C VAL A 190 -10.60 6.23 -19.64
N LYS A 191 -11.56 6.56 -20.49
CA LYS A 191 -11.29 6.90 -21.90
C LYS A 191 -10.99 8.39 -22.03
N MET A 192 -9.73 8.75 -22.29
CA MET A 192 -9.26 10.12 -22.51
C MET A 192 -8.62 10.23 -23.90
N GLY A 193 -9.06 11.17 -24.73
CA GLY A 193 -8.52 11.33 -26.09
C GLY A 193 -8.64 10.08 -26.96
N GLY A 194 -9.66 9.24 -26.73
CA GLY A 194 -9.86 7.98 -27.43
C GLY A 194 -9.01 6.80 -26.93
N LYS A 195 -8.17 7.00 -25.89
CA LYS A 195 -7.33 5.95 -25.30
C LYS A 195 -7.77 5.64 -23.87
N TRP A 196 -7.59 4.38 -23.45
CA TRP A 196 -7.78 3.99 -22.06
C TRP A 196 -6.56 4.38 -21.23
N VAL A 197 -6.78 5.14 -20.17
CA VAL A 197 -5.75 5.63 -19.25
C VAL A 197 -5.93 4.96 -17.90
N ASN A 198 -4.87 4.32 -17.40
CA ASN A 198 -4.86 3.57 -16.14
C ASN A 198 -4.79 4.53 -14.95
N TYR A 199 -5.89 4.70 -14.22
CA TYR A 199 -5.93 5.56 -13.04
C TYR A 199 -4.90 5.15 -11.98
N ASN A 200 -4.69 3.85 -11.78
CA ASN A 200 -3.82 3.36 -10.71
C ASN A 200 -2.37 3.83 -10.94
N VAL A 201 -1.88 3.70 -12.17
CA VAL A 201 -0.54 4.19 -12.56
C VAL A 201 -0.47 5.71 -12.47
N GLU A 202 -1.50 6.41 -12.95
CA GLU A 202 -1.54 7.88 -12.90
C GLU A 202 -1.64 8.43 -11.47
N CYS A 203 -2.26 7.71 -10.55
CA CYS A 203 -2.27 8.02 -9.11
C CYS A 203 -0.84 8.00 -8.53
N VAL A 204 -0.02 7.01 -8.92
CA VAL A 204 1.40 6.97 -8.55
C VAL A 204 2.18 8.08 -9.25
N ARG A 205 1.94 8.31 -10.54
CA ARG A 205 2.62 9.35 -11.34
C ARG A 205 2.38 10.76 -10.79
N ALA A 206 1.18 11.00 -10.26
CA ALA A 206 0.82 12.25 -9.59
C ALA A 206 1.37 12.37 -8.16
N GLY A 207 2.00 11.32 -7.61
CA GLY A 207 2.53 11.29 -6.26
C GLY A 207 1.47 11.14 -5.17
N MET A 208 0.26 10.67 -5.50
CA MET A 208 -0.82 10.49 -4.52
C MET A 208 -0.66 9.18 -3.70
N SER A 209 0.12 8.23 -4.21
CA SER A 209 0.56 7.03 -3.51
C SER A 209 1.93 6.61 -4.07
N PRO A 210 2.83 6.02 -3.27
CA PRO A 210 3.92 5.23 -3.84
C PRO A 210 3.35 3.98 -4.53
N TYR A 211 4.18 3.30 -5.32
CA TYR A 211 3.84 1.97 -5.79
C TYR A 211 3.74 1.01 -4.60
N PHE A 212 2.65 0.26 -4.52
CA PHE A 212 2.32 -0.63 -3.41
C PHE A 212 2.36 -2.12 -3.81
N PRO A 213 3.54 -2.76 -3.91
CA PRO A 213 3.70 -4.16 -4.30
C PRO A 213 3.62 -5.15 -3.12
N LYS A 214 3.20 -4.71 -1.91
CA LYS A 214 3.22 -5.50 -0.66
C LYS A 214 2.61 -6.92 -0.77
N TYR A 215 1.70 -7.12 -1.72
CA TYR A 215 1.01 -8.40 -1.94
C TYR A 215 1.34 -9.04 -3.29
N GLY A 216 2.51 -8.73 -3.85
CA GLY A 216 3.02 -9.19 -5.15
C GLY A 216 3.20 -8.03 -6.12
N TYR A 217 4.19 -8.15 -7.00
CA TYR A 217 4.34 -7.22 -8.13
C TYR A 217 3.14 -7.34 -9.07
N SER A 218 2.80 -6.24 -9.73
CA SER A 218 1.79 -6.26 -10.78
C SER A 218 2.30 -7.13 -11.92
N ARG A 219 1.51 -8.11 -12.35
CA ARG A 219 1.89 -8.95 -13.49
C ARG A 219 1.91 -8.19 -14.81
N ARG A 220 1.17 -7.08 -14.88
CA ARG A 220 0.87 -6.38 -16.14
C ARG A 220 1.47 -4.97 -16.25
N TYR A 221 1.59 -4.27 -15.12
CA TYR A 221 1.91 -2.84 -15.07
C TYR A 221 3.06 -2.53 -14.10
N HIS A 222 3.88 -3.52 -13.72
CA HIS A 222 4.99 -3.31 -12.78
C HIS A 222 5.93 -2.18 -13.25
N ASP A 223 6.42 -2.26 -14.49
CA ASP A 223 7.35 -1.28 -15.04
C ASP A 223 6.71 0.12 -15.13
N ASP A 224 5.42 0.20 -15.48
CA ASP A 224 4.69 1.46 -15.53
C ASP A 224 4.58 2.11 -14.13
N PHE A 225 4.33 1.32 -13.09
CA PHE A 225 4.29 1.80 -11.72
C PHE A 225 5.67 2.26 -11.22
N VAL A 226 6.73 1.50 -11.52
CA VAL A 226 8.11 1.87 -11.17
C VAL A 226 8.46 3.20 -11.83
N GLN A 227 8.22 3.31 -13.13
CA GLN A 227 8.47 4.55 -13.88
C GLN A 227 7.65 5.72 -13.32
N ALA A 228 6.36 5.51 -13.07
CA ALA A 228 5.48 6.54 -12.51
C ALA A 228 5.97 7.05 -11.14
N GLN A 229 6.45 6.14 -10.28
CA GLN A 229 7.00 6.51 -8.98
C GLN A 229 8.30 7.32 -9.14
N ASP A 230 9.19 6.92 -10.04
CA ASP A 230 10.45 7.63 -10.28
C ASP A 230 10.21 9.05 -10.81
N GLU A 231 9.24 9.21 -11.71
CA GLU A 231 8.82 10.53 -12.20
C GLU A 231 8.25 11.40 -11.07
N ALA A 232 7.37 10.85 -10.24
CA ALA A 232 6.76 11.57 -9.12
C ALA A 232 7.82 12.00 -8.08
N ARG A 233 8.81 11.15 -7.82
CA ARG A 233 9.95 11.45 -6.94
C ARG A 233 10.84 12.55 -7.51
N ALA A 234 11.22 12.43 -8.78
CA ALA A 234 12.07 13.41 -9.46
C ALA A 234 11.42 14.79 -9.52
N ALA A 235 10.10 14.84 -9.69
CA ALA A 235 9.31 16.07 -9.72
C ALA A 235 8.82 16.53 -8.33
N GLN A 236 9.13 15.80 -7.25
CA GLN A 236 8.69 16.09 -5.88
C GLN A 236 7.17 16.32 -5.77
N LEU A 237 6.39 15.37 -6.29
CA LEU A 237 4.93 15.44 -6.33
C LEU A 237 4.27 14.74 -5.15
N GLY A 238 3.13 15.28 -4.70
CA GLY A 238 2.31 14.70 -3.63
C GLY A 238 3.14 14.31 -2.40
N VAL A 239 3.16 13.02 -2.07
CA VAL A 239 3.91 12.47 -0.91
C VAL A 239 5.44 12.55 -1.04
N TRP A 240 5.95 12.95 -2.20
CA TRP A 240 7.38 13.22 -2.43
C TRP A 240 7.72 14.71 -2.28
N ASN A 241 6.72 15.57 -2.09
CA ASN A 241 6.92 16.99 -1.86
C ASN A 241 7.17 17.27 -0.38
N PRO A 242 8.33 17.85 0.01
CA PRO A 242 8.65 18.12 1.41
C PRO A 242 7.73 19.16 2.08
N SER A 243 6.91 19.87 1.31
CA SER A 243 5.93 20.84 1.83
C SER A 243 4.54 20.24 2.03
N VAL A 244 4.32 18.99 1.60
CA VAL A 244 3.05 18.28 1.81
C VAL A 244 3.10 17.53 3.14
N GLU A 245 2.02 17.64 3.91
CA GLU A 245 1.85 16.91 5.16
C GLU A 245 1.38 15.48 4.86
N HIS A 246 2.28 14.51 5.02
CA HIS A 246 2.10 13.10 4.64
C HIS A 246 2.77 12.18 5.68
N TYR A 247 2.70 10.86 5.50
CA TYR A 247 3.38 9.90 6.36
C TYR A 247 4.90 10.09 6.34
N PRO A 248 5.59 10.07 7.50
CA PRO A 248 7.02 10.36 7.57
C PRO A 248 7.92 9.15 7.23
N ASP A 249 7.34 7.96 7.01
CA ASP A 249 8.02 6.67 7.05
C ASP A 249 7.97 5.92 5.70
N TYR A 250 7.94 6.63 4.58
CA TYR A 250 7.87 6.01 3.25
C TYR A 250 9.08 5.13 2.91
N ASP A 251 10.28 5.46 3.38
CA ASP A 251 11.45 4.61 3.18
C ASP A 251 11.29 3.25 3.89
N GLU A 252 10.81 3.24 5.15
CA GLU A 252 10.52 2.03 5.92
C GLU A 252 9.40 1.21 5.25
N ARG A 253 8.34 1.88 4.79
CA ARG A 253 7.21 1.24 4.10
C ARG A 253 7.63 0.55 2.81
N LEU A 254 8.38 1.26 1.96
CA LEU A 254 8.82 0.73 0.68
C LEU A 254 9.75 -0.46 0.86
N GLU A 255 10.72 -0.38 1.77
CA GLU A 255 11.60 -1.51 2.06
C GLU A 255 10.80 -2.74 2.49
N TRP A 256 9.80 -2.56 3.36
CA TRP A 256 8.92 -3.65 3.79
C TRP A 256 8.05 -4.20 2.66
N TRP A 257 7.45 -3.33 1.85
CA TRP A 257 6.58 -3.74 0.74
C TRP A 257 7.38 -4.50 -0.32
N ASP A 258 8.59 -4.05 -0.64
CA ASP A 258 9.47 -4.66 -1.62
C ASP A 258 9.97 -6.03 -1.15
N ARG A 259 10.41 -6.16 0.12
CA ARG A 259 10.79 -7.47 0.67
C ARG A 259 9.66 -8.50 0.57
N ARG A 260 8.42 -8.06 0.85
CA ARG A 260 7.24 -8.95 0.74
C ARG A 260 6.92 -9.30 -0.71
N ALA A 261 7.04 -8.35 -1.63
CA ALA A 261 6.86 -8.59 -3.06
C ALA A 261 7.89 -9.59 -3.59
N GLN A 262 9.16 -9.42 -3.20
CA GLN A 262 10.27 -10.31 -3.54
C GLN A 262 10.06 -11.72 -2.99
N ALA A 263 9.59 -11.86 -1.74
CA ALA A 263 9.29 -13.18 -1.18
C ALA A 263 8.21 -13.92 -1.99
N ILE A 264 7.15 -13.21 -2.43
CA ILE A 264 6.10 -13.80 -3.28
C ILE A 264 6.68 -14.16 -4.65
N GLN A 265 7.44 -13.26 -5.29
CA GLN A 265 8.07 -13.54 -6.57
C GLN A 265 9.00 -14.75 -6.49
N HIS A 266 9.84 -14.80 -5.46
CA HIS A 266 10.74 -15.92 -5.22
C HIS A 266 9.98 -17.25 -5.07
N TYR A 267 8.86 -17.22 -4.32
CA TYR A 267 7.97 -18.37 -4.22
C TYR A 267 7.46 -18.83 -5.58
N GLU A 268 6.93 -17.91 -6.37
CA GLU A 268 6.38 -18.19 -7.68
C GLU A 268 7.43 -18.76 -8.64
N GLU A 269 8.63 -18.19 -8.68
CA GLU A 269 9.70 -18.64 -9.57
C GLU A 269 10.28 -20.00 -9.17
N THR A 270 10.29 -20.32 -7.88
CA THR A 270 11.04 -21.46 -7.33
C THR A 270 10.16 -22.65 -6.96
N TYR A 271 8.95 -22.41 -6.49
CA TYR A 271 8.15 -23.42 -5.77
C TYR A 271 6.73 -23.64 -6.30
N LYS A 272 6.13 -22.72 -7.07
CA LYS A 272 4.70 -22.81 -7.46
C LYS A 272 4.31 -24.12 -8.16
N ASP A 273 5.24 -24.71 -8.91
CA ASP A 273 4.99 -25.93 -9.70
C ASP A 273 5.34 -27.22 -8.90
N LYS A 274 5.76 -27.12 -7.64
CA LYS A 274 6.06 -28.28 -6.78
C LYS A 274 4.79 -28.82 -6.13
N GLU A 275 4.61 -30.14 -6.22
CA GLU A 275 3.40 -30.82 -5.73
C GLU A 275 3.20 -30.71 -4.20
N ASP A 276 4.27 -30.54 -3.42
CA ASP A 276 4.25 -30.46 -1.95
C ASP A 276 4.43 -29.05 -1.40
N TYR A 277 4.36 -27.99 -2.23
CA TYR A 277 4.42 -26.58 -1.80
C TYR A 277 3.08 -25.91 -2.07
N PHE A 278 2.61 -25.07 -1.15
CA PHE A 278 1.32 -24.38 -1.27
C PHE A 278 1.39 -22.94 -0.79
N GLN A 279 0.93 -22.00 -1.61
CA GLN A 279 0.81 -20.60 -1.23
C GLN A 279 -0.57 -20.32 -0.65
N LEU A 280 -0.61 -19.77 0.57
CA LEU A 280 -1.84 -19.26 1.14
C LEU A 280 -2.28 -17.98 0.44
N GLY A 281 -3.59 -17.80 0.36
CA GLY A 281 -4.23 -16.66 -0.30
C GLY A 281 -4.77 -16.95 -1.69
N LEU A 282 -4.56 -18.17 -2.20
CA LEU A 282 -5.11 -18.66 -3.47
C LEU A 282 -6.03 -19.86 -3.21
N ASP A 283 -7.29 -19.78 -3.63
CA ASP A 283 -8.29 -20.84 -3.39
C ASP A 283 -7.93 -22.14 -4.12
N SER A 284 -7.31 -22.03 -5.31
CA SER A 284 -6.82 -23.18 -6.07
C SER A 284 -5.77 -23.97 -5.30
N GLU A 285 -4.85 -23.26 -4.64
CA GLU A 285 -3.79 -23.86 -3.82
C GLU A 285 -4.39 -24.49 -2.55
N TRP A 286 -5.38 -23.82 -1.95
CA TRP A 286 -6.12 -24.36 -0.81
C TRP A 286 -6.80 -25.69 -1.15
N GLN A 287 -7.48 -25.76 -2.30
CA GLN A 287 -8.13 -27.00 -2.76
C GLN A 287 -7.12 -28.11 -3.05
N ARG A 288 -5.94 -27.75 -3.59
CA ARG A 288 -4.85 -28.70 -3.91
C ARG A 288 -4.24 -29.35 -2.67
N MET A 289 -4.42 -28.78 -1.48
CA MET A 289 -3.99 -29.38 -0.21
C MET A 289 -4.84 -30.58 0.25
N ALA A 290 -6.09 -30.71 -0.20
CA ALA A 290 -7.00 -31.77 0.24
C ALA A 290 -6.41 -33.20 0.11
N PRO A 291 -5.86 -33.62 -1.05
CA PRO A 291 -5.24 -34.95 -1.20
C PRO A 291 -3.88 -35.10 -0.49
N MET A 292 -3.40 -34.05 0.19
CA MET A 292 -2.12 -34.04 0.90
C MET A 292 -2.25 -34.24 2.41
N VAL A 293 -3.47 -34.32 2.94
CA VAL A 293 -3.68 -34.58 4.37
C VAL A 293 -2.99 -35.90 4.77
N GLY A 294 -2.18 -35.83 5.82
CA GLY A 294 -1.34 -36.92 6.32
C GLY A 294 0.07 -36.98 5.73
N LYS A 295 0.41 -36.14 4.75
CA LYS A 295 1.75 -36.08 4.11
C LYS A 295 2.55 -34.86 4.61
N GLN A 296 3.87 -34.89 4.39
CA GLN A 296 4.70 -33.69 4.54
C GLN A 296 4.41 -32.73 3.40
N VAL A 297 4.18 -31.46 3.74
CA VAL A 297 4.01 -30.35 2.79
C VAL A 297 4.70 -29.11 3.33
N THR A 298 4.93 -28.14 2.44
CA THR A 298 5.42 -26.80 2.77
C THR A 298 4.33 -25.78 2.48
N ILE A 299 4.02 -24.95 3.48
CA ILE A 299 3.08 -23.85 3.38
C ILE A 299 3.84 -22.54 3.35
N PHE A 300 3.58 -21.72 2.35
CA PHE A 300 4.09 -20.36 2.22
C PHE A 300 2.98 -19.35 2.52
N GLY A 301 3.22 -18.42 3.43
CA GLY A 301 2.22 -17.43 3.82
C GLY A 301 2.72 -16.48 4.88
N ASN A 302 1.82 -15.68 5.44
CA ASN A 302 2.13 -14.75 6.54
C ASN A 302 1.20 -14.99 7.72
N ILE A 303 1.66 -14.59 8.91
CA ILE A 303 0.85 -14.59 10.12
C ILE A 303 -0.23 -13.51 10.00
N GLY A 304 -1.46 -13.87 10.31
CA GLY A 304 -2.58 -12.94 10.46
C GLY A 304 -2.93 -12.67 11.91
N GLU A 305 -2.94 -13.70 12.75
CA GLU A 305 -3.31 -13.58 14.17
C GLU A 305 -2.53 -14.58 15.03
N ILE A 306 -2.15 -14.16 16.23
CA ILE A 306 -1.54 -15.02 17.25
C ILE A 306 -2.46 -15.04 18.46
N LYS A 307 -2.91 -16.23 18.87
CA LYS A 307 -3.77 -16.45 20.03
C LYS A 307 -3.00 -17.21 21.09
N LYS A 308 -2.53 -16.49 22.11
CA LYS A 308 -1.64 -17.05 23.15
C LYS A 308 -2.22 -17.01 24.57
N GLU A 309 -3.49 -16.64 24.71
CA GLU A 309 -4.12 -16.39 26.02
C GLU A 309 -4.50 -17.70 26.74
N LYS A 310 -4.80 -18.76 26.00
CA LYS A 310 -5.16 -20.08 26.53
C LYS A 310 -4.90 -21.19 25.52
N SER A 311 -4.65 -22.41 26.01
CA SER A 311 -4.52 -23.60 25.17
C SER A 311 -5.86 -23.97 24.49
N PRO A 312 -5.84 -24.43 23.22
CA PRO A 312 -4.66 -24.53 22.36
C PRO A 312 -4.16 -23.15 21.93
N TYR A 313 -2.84 -22.98 21.92
CA TYR A 313 -2.15 -21.79 21.41
C TYR A 313 -2.12 -21.88 19.87
N LEU A 314 -2.50 -20.79 19.20
CA LEU A 314 -2.66 -20.78 17.75
C LEU A 314 -1.83 -19.68 17.11
N VAL A 315 -1.14 -20.04 16.03
CA VAL A 315 -0.69 -19.09 15.02
C VAL A 315 -1.58 -19.29 13.80
N GLN A 316 -2.36 -18.27 13.46
CA GLN A 316 -3.24 -18.31 12.29
C GLN A 316 -2.57 -17.58 11.14
N MET A 317 -2.19 -18.35 10.12
CA MET A 317 -1.67 -17.82 8.87
C MET A 317 -2.83 -17.45 7.94
N SER A 318 -2.73 -16.27 7.34
CA SER A 318 -3.81 -15.67 6.54
C SER A 318 -4.03 -16.42 5.23
N HIS A 319 -5.27 -16.74 4.89
CA HIS A 319 -5.67 -17.24 3.57
C HIS A 319 -6.72 -16.32 2.94
N VAL A 320 -8.00 -16.52 3.24
CA VAL A 320 -9.11 -15.66 2.83
C VAL A 320 -10.01 -15.36 4.02
N ARG A 321 -11.00 -14.48 3.86
CA ARG A 321 -11.85 -14.08 4.98
C ARG A 321 -12.51 -15.28 5.63
N GLY A 322 -12.34 -15.43 6.94
CA GLY A 322 -12.97 -16.50 7.72
C GLY A 322 -12.27 -17.86 7.61
N THR A 323 -11.18 -17.97 6.84
CA THR A 323 -10.40 -19.21 6.72
C THR A 323 -8.92 -18.91 6.93
N SER A 324 -8.26 -19.74 7.72
CA SER A 324 -6.84 -19.59 8.06
C SER A 324 -6.19 -20.97 8.15
N PHE A 325 -4.90 -21.03 7.85
CA PHE A 325 -4.10 -22.20 8.15
C PHE A 325 -3.56 -22.06 9.58
N SER A 326 -3.72 -23.08 10.42
CA SER A 326 -3.32 -22.97 11.83
C SER A 326 -2.04 -23.74 12.15
N LEU A 327 -1.10 -23.11 12.88
CA LEU A 327 -0.08 -23.84 13.64
C LEU A 327 -0.63 -23.98 15.07
N VAL A 328 -0.74 -25.22 15.56
CA VAL A 328 -1.47 -25.55 16.78
C VAL A 328 -0.53 -26.16 17.81
N ALA A 329 -0.39 -25.52 18.96
CA ALA A 329 0.34 -26.04 20.11
C ALA A 329 -0.61 -26.24 21.30
N PHE A 330 -0.49 -27.38 22.00
CA PHE A 330 -1.30 -27.64 23.19
C PHE A 330 -0.57 -27.25 24.48
N GLU A 331 0.76 -27.33 24.46
CA GLU A 331 1.65 -26.89 25.54
C GLU A 331 2.31 -25.58 25.18
N LEU A 332 2.52 -24.71 26.17
CA LEU A 332 3.17 -23.41 25.96
C LEU A 332 4.61 -23.57 25.45
N ALA A 333 5.33 -24.57 25.95
CA ALA A 333 6.71 -24.84 25.52
C ALA A 333 6.81 -25.16 24.02
N ASP A 334 5.86 -25.93 23.47
CA ASP A 334 5.81 -26.24 22.05
C ASP A 334 5.53 -24.97 21.21
N PHE A 335 4.68 -24.07 21.74
CA PHE A 335 4.39 -22.78 21.10
C PHE A 335 5.61 -21.87 21.09
N GLU A 336 6.28 -21.72 22.25
CA GLU A 336 7.49 -20.90 22.40
C GLU A 336 8.63 -21.42 21.51
N ALA A 337 8.74 -22.74 21.32
CA ALA A 337 9.72 -23.36 20.44
C ALA A 337 9.52 -23.02 18.94
N LEU A 338 8.33 -22.55 18.53
CA LEU A 338 8.10 -22.08 17.16
C LEU A 338 8.81 -20.75 16.86
N ASP A 339 9.17 -19.97 17.90
CA ASP A 339 9.83 -18.66 17.77
C ASP A 339 9.08 -17.72 16.81
N ILE A 340 7.75 -17.64 16.97
CA ILE A 340 6.89 -17.08 15.93
C ILE A 340 7.09 -15.57 15.70
N ASP A 341 7.57 -14.86 16.72
CA ASP A 341 7.82 -13.41 16.67
C ASP A 341 8.87 -13.06 15.60
N ARG A 342 9.76 -14.01 15.24
CA ARG A 342 10.74 -13.88 14.15
C ARG A 342 10.11 -13.73 12.76
N TYR A 343 8.90 -14.27 12.56
CA TYR A 343 8.22 -14.31 11.26
C TYR A 343 7.08 -13.30 11.15
N ASP A 344 6.72 -12.66 12.27
CA ASP A 344 5.61 -11.71 12.32
C ASP A 344 5.91 -10.47 11.47
N GLY A 345 4.99 -10.17 10.54
CA GLY A 345 5.09 -9.10 9.56
C GLY A 345 5.60 -9.51 8.18
N GLU A 346 6.12 -10.72 8.03
CA GLU A 346 6.78 -11.17 6.80
C GLU A 346 6.11 -12.41 6.20
N TYR A 347 6.52 -12.78 4.98
CA TYR A 347 6.18 -14.07 4.39
C TYR A 347 7.25 -15.09 4.77
N PHE A 348 6.81 -16.30 5.08
CA PHE A 348 7.69 -17.38 5.53
C PHE A 348 7.13 -18.74 5.12
N TYR A 349 7.99 -19.74 5.24
CA TYR A 349 7.70 -21.13 4.93
C TYR A 349 7.58 -21.93 6.22
N VAL A 350 6.63 -22.86 6.24
CA VAL A 350 6.49 -23.88 7.29
C VAL A 350 6.37 -25.24 6.62
N ARG A 351 7.26 -26.17 6.96
CA ARG A 351 7.18 -27.56 6.51
C ARG A 351 6.74 -28.46 7.66
N GLY A 352 5.73 -29.28 7.41
CA GLY A 352 5.19 -30.17 8.43
C GLY A 352 4.14 -31.13 7.89
N LYS A 353 3.63 -31.98 8.78
CA LYS A 353 2.64 -32.99 8.42
C LYS A 353 1.25 -32.38 8.38
N LEU A 354 0.68 -32.32 7.18
CA LEU A 354 -0.64 -31.71 7.00
C LEU A 354 -1.70 -32.50 7.75
N SER A 355 -2.51 -31.81 8.55
CA SER A 355 -3.71 -32.36 9.17
C SER A 355 -4.88 -31.41 8.99
N SER A 356 -6.09 -31.87 9.35
CA SER A 356 -7.30 -31.06 9.28
C SER A 356 -8.09 -31.12 10.58
N TYR A 357 -8.70 -30.01 10.97
CA TYR A 357 -9.62 -29.92 12.09
C TYR A 357 -10.80 -29.02 11.73
N LYS A 358 -12.03 -29.53 11.90
CA LYS A 358 -13.28 -28.83 11.54
C LYS A 358 -13.20 -28.16 10.16
N ASP A 359 -12.79 -28.94 9.16
CA ASP A 359 -12.69 -28.53 7.76
C ASP A 359 -11.65 -27.43 7.46
N THR A 360 -10.74 -27.17 8.40
CA THR A 360 -9.59 -26.27 8.19
C THR A 360 -8.27 -27.03 8.25
N TYR A 361 -7.28 -26.59 7.49
CA TYR A 361 -5.94 -27.18 7.47
C TYR A 361 -5.07 -26.62 8.59
N GLN A 362 -4.21 -27.48 9.12
CA GLN A 362 -3.32 -27.12 10.21
C GLN A 362 -2.05 -27.98 10.23
N PHE A 363 -1.02 -27.46 10.89
CA PHE A 363 0.05 -28.25 11.47
C PHE A 363 -0.08 -28.25 12.99
N LYS A 364 0.18 -29.40 13.62
CA LYS A 364 0.47 -29.42 15.05
C LYS A 364 1.93 -29.04 15.23
N ALA A 365 2.27 -28.28 16.27
CA ALA A 365 3.64 -27.84 16.54
C ALA A 365 4.63 -29.01 16.56
N ALA A 366 4.26 -30.13 17.19
CA ALA A 366 5.06 -31.36 17.22
C ALA A 366 5.28 -32.04 15.85
N ASP A 367 4.49 -31.70 14.83
CA ASP A 367 4.56 -32.23 13.47
C ASP A 367 5.26 -31.25 12.50
N ILE A 368 5.75 -30.10 12.98
CA ILE A 368 6.52 -29.13 12.19
C ILE A 368 7.99 -29.55 12.14
N GLU A 369 8.52 -29.68 10.93
CA GLU A 369 9.91 -30.08 10.67
C GLU A 369 10.83 -28.88 10.56
N ALA A 370 10.37 -27.80 9.91
CA ALA A 370 11.17 -26.60 9.69
C ALA A 370 10.30 -25.37 9.46
N MET A 371 10.83 -24.22 9.84
CA MET A 371 10.31 -22.89 9.52
C MET A 371 11.45 -22.00 9.06
N TRP A 372 11.25 -21.21 8.01
CA TRP A 372 12.30 -20.34 7.47
C TRP A 372 11.74 -19.18 6.62
N MET A 373 12.57 -18.17 6.38
CA MET A 373 12.34 -17.08 5.42
C MET A 373 13.46 -17.15 4.38
N GLU A 374 13.17 -16.76 3.15
CA GLU A 374 14.13 -16.70 2.05
C GLU A 374 14.21 -15.29 1.48
#